data_AF-A0A847HI14-F1
#
_entry.id   AF-A0A847HI14-F1
#
_cell.length_a   1.000
_cell.length_b   1.000
_cell.length_c   1.000
_cell.angle_alpha   90.00
_cell.angle_beta   90.00
_cell.angle_gamma   90.00
#
_symmetry.space_group_name_H-M   'P 1'
#
loop_
_entity.id
_entity.type
_entity.pdbx_description
1 polymer ?
#
loop_
_entity_poly.entity_id
_entity_poly.type
_entity_poly.pdbx_seq_one_letter_code
_entity_poly.pdbx_strand_id
1 'polypeptide(L)'
;MPSVSTVRRISLLLILTLVALNCSTNKVRAFNERDVLMLNVALPAAFAAIRAYHNGEDPEKAALQAAFGGYLMHQGFKMAPKMQEQSAAKAWQAKCMVNLGASIAESAGKEFVFRMDIGPVWLIAKNGDVKIRPGLNSVIAPAIHLLEGSTLDFERSLRYGTMAFKRSSDKDGTLDGSSALAYSNANTFTTNGTGAHAGHELVHTFQYRRDAMYPLRVGSFIKGFDEYLGDRWVDDTAWSINWGLQCAWADATGRSKDFDIPMEKEAYYLEKRYREPWR
;
A
#
# COMPACT_ATOMS: atom_id res chain seq x y z
N MET A 1 -28.55 17.91 9.72
CA MET A 1 -27.28 17.16 9.84
C MET A 1 -27.56 15.68 9.65
N PRO A 2 -26.93 15.00 8.68
CA PRO A 2 -27.01 13.54 8.61
C PRO A 2 -26.19 12.92 9.75
N SER A 3 -26.71 11.87 10.39
CA SER A 3 -26.07 11.21 11.53
C SER A 3 -24.75 10.52 11.14
N VAL A 4 -23.88 10.22 12.10
CA VAL A 4 -22.69 9.36 11.89
C VAL A 4 -23.07 8.02 11.25
N SER A 5 -24.26 7.49 11.54
CA SER A 5 -24.78 6.28 10.88
C SER A 5 -25.12 6.50 9.40
N THR A 6 -25.51 7.71 9.03
CA THR A 6 -25.84 8.11 7.65
C THR A 6 -24.59 8.22 6.80
N VAL A 7 -23.51 8.80 7.34
CA VAL A 7 -22.20 8.85 6.66
C VAL A 7 -21.61 7.45 6.51
N ARG A 8 -21.67 6.61 7.56
CA ARG A 8 -21.28 5.19 7.45
C ARG A 8 -22.08 4.45 6.38
N ARG A 9 -23.40 4.68 6.30
CA ARG A 9 -24.25 4.07 5.27
C ARG A 9 -23.90 4.55 3.87
N ILE A 10 -23.63 5.83 3.67
CA ILE A 10 -23.23 6.37 2.36
C ILE A 10 -21.88 5.82 1.93
N SER A 11 -20.88 5.80 2.82
CA SER A 11 -19.58 5.19 2.54
C SER A 11 -19.69 3.69 2.27
N LEU A 12 -20.51 2.97 3.05
CA LEU A 12 -20.78 1.54 2.84
C LEU A 12 -21.48 1.31 1.50
N LEU A 13 -22.47 2.13 1.14
CA LEU A 13 -23.17 2.06 -0.15
C LEU A 13 -22.23 2.35 -1.31
N LEU A 14 -21.34 3.33 -1.21
CA LEU A 14 -20.33 3.62 -2.23
C LEU A 14 -19.31 2.49 -2.38
N ILE A 15 -18.84 1.93 -1.26
CA ILE A 15 -17.96 0.76 -1.24
C ILE A 15 -18.68 -0.43 -1.87
N LEU A 16 -19.93 -0.71 -1.49
CA LEU A 16 -20.74 -1.79 -2.06
C LEU A 16 -21.02 -1.57 -3.55
N THR A 17 -21.18 -0.32 -4.00
CA THR A 17 -21.39 0.01 -5.41
C THR A 17 -20.09 -0.17 -6.20
N LEU A 18 -18.93 0.23 -5.66
CA LEU A 18 -17.61 -0.02 -6.24
C LEU A 18 -17.26 -1.52 -6.27
N VAL A 19 -17.63 -2.27 -5.23
CA VAL A 19 -17.51 -3.73 -5.17
C VAL A 19 -18.44 -4.35 -6.20
N ALA A 20 -19.71 -3.95 -6.30
CA ALA A 20 -20.66 -4.46 -7.29
C ALA A 20 -20.27 -4.13 -8.75
N LEU A 21 -19.70 -2.95 -9.00
CA LEU A 21 -19.16 -2.58 -10.32
C LEU A 21 -17.92 -3.43 -10.69
N ASN A 22 -17.11 -3.84 -9.71
CA ASN A 22 -15.99 -4.75 -9.94
C ASN A 22 -16.42 -6.23 -10.00
N CYS A 23 -17.48 -6.62 -9.29
CA CYS A 23 -18.02 -7.98 -9.29
C CYS A 23 -18.84 -8.32 -10.54
N SER A 24 -19.30 -7.34 -11.31
CA SER A 24 -20.12 -7.55 -12.51
C SER A 24 -19.31 -7.87 -13.77
N THR A 25 -17.99 -8.01 -13.67
CA THR A 25 -17.15 -8.48 -14.77
C THR A 25 -16.46 -9.80 -14.43
N ASN A 26 -16.80 -10.85 -15.17
CA ASN A 26 -16.17 -12.19 -15.08
C ASN A 26 -14.74 -12.24 -15.65
N LYS A 27 -14.10 -11.09 -15.86
CA LYS A 27 -12.76 -10.99 -16.42
C LYS A 27 -11.92 -10.09 -15.52
N VAL A 28 -11.01 -10.72 -14.79
CA VAL A 28 -9.87 -10.04 -14.18
C VAL A 28 -9.12 -9.30 -15.31
N ARG A 29 -8.99 -7.98 -15.20
CA ARG A 29 -8.30 -7.14 -16.17
C ARG A 29 -7.42 -6.14 -15.42
N ALA A 30 -6.16 -6.06 -15.83
CA ALA A 30 -5.26 -5.02 -15.36
C ALA A 30 -5.84 -3.62 -15.59
N PHE A 31 -5.71 -2.77 -14.57
CA PHE A 31 -6.12 -1.38 -14.60
C PHE A 31 -5.36 -0.66 -15.72
N ASN A 32 -6.10 0.07 -16.55
CA ASN A 32 -5.49 0.98 -17.49
C ASN A 32 -5.16 2.31 -16.79
N GLU A 33 -4.43 3.21 -17.46
CA GLU A 33 -4.00 4.49 -16.89
C GLU A 33 -5.17 5.32 -16.33
N ARG A 34 -6.34 5.29 -16.97
CA ARG A 34 -7.56 5.96 -16.49
C ARG A 34 -8.02 5.38 -15.17
N ASP A 35 -7.97 4.06 -15.01
CA ASP A 35 -8.44 3.39 -13.80
C ASP A 35 -7.51 3.71 -12.61
N VAL A 36 -6.19 3.77 -12.85
CA VAL A 36 -5.20 4.18 -11.84
C VAL A 36 -5.39 5.64 -11.44
N LEU A 37 -5.66 6.54 -12.39
CA LEU A 37 -6.00 7.94 -12.11
C LEU A 37 -7.31 8.06 -11.32
N MET A 38 -8.33 7.27 -11.65
CA MET A 38 -9.58 7.26 -10.89
C MET A 38 -9.36 6.84 -9.43
N LEU A 39 -8.61 5.76 -9.19
CA LEU A 39 -8.35 5.25 -7.84
C LEU A 39 -7.41 6.15 -7.01
N ASN A 40 -6.41 6.74 -7.64
CA ASN A 40 -5.38 7.50 -6.91
C ASN A 40 -5.66 8.99 -6.83
N VAL A 41 -6.41 9.56 -7.78
CA VAL A 41 -6.66 11.01 -7.88
C VAL A 41 -8.14 11.33 -7.65
N ALA A 42 -9.03 10.79 -8.47
CA ALA A 42 -10.43 11.23 -8.49
C ALA A 42 -11.22 10.80 -7.25
N LEU A 43 -11.16 9.51 -6.87
CA LEU A 43 -11.87 9.01 -5.68
C LEU A 43 -11.36 9.67 -4.38
N PRO A 44 -10.03 9.79 -4.15
CA PRO A 44 -9.52 10.51 -2.98
C PRO A 44 -9.93 11.98 -2.95
N ALA A 45 -9.94 12.67 -4.09
CA ALA A 45 -10.43 14.05 -4.17
C ALA A 45 -11.90 14.16 -3.76
N ALA A 46 -12.75 13.26 -4.27
CA ALA A 46 -14.17 13.21 -3.91
C ALA A 46 -14.36 12.91 -2.42
N PHE A 47 -13.65 11.92 -1.87
CA PHE A 47 -13.75 11.57 -0.45
C PHE A 47 -13.23 12.69 0.45
N ALA A 48 -12.15 13.38 0.06
CA ALA A 48 -11.64 14.53 0.79
C ALA A 48 -12.64 15.69 0.79
N ALA A 49 -13.27 15.98 -0.34
CA ALA A 49 -14.31 17.02 -0.46
C ALA A 49 -15.52 16.71 0.44
N ILE A 50 -16.04 15.48 0.38
CA ILE A 50 -17.18 15.02 1.21
C ILE A 50 -16.82 15.15 2.69
N ARG A 51 -15.62 14.70 3.07
CA ARG A 51 -15.13 14.77 4.45
C ARG A 51 -14.97 16.22 4.93
N ALA A 52 -14.40 17.09 4.11
CA ALA A 52 -14.22 18.51 4.44
C ALA A 52 -15.57 19.21 4.62
N TYR A 53 -16.52 18.98 3.70
CA TYR A 53 -17.88 19.50 3.81
C TYR A 53 -18.55 19.11 5.13
N HIS A 54 -18.42 17.84 5.55
CA HIS A 54 -18.99 17.38 6.82
C HIS A 54 -18.31 17.95 8.06
N ASN A 55 -17.04 18.35 7.95
CA ASN A 55 -16.26 18.92 9.04
C ASN A 55 -16.36 20.45 9.13
N GLY A 56 -17.09 21.10 8.20
CA GLY A 56 -17.15 22.56 8.12
C GLY A 56 -15.90 23.20 7.52
N GLU A 57 -15.09 22.42 6.79
CA GLU A 57 -13.88 22.84 6.10
C GLU A 57 -14.16 23.12 4.62
N ASP A 58 -13.24 23.80 3.93
CA ASP A 58 -13.36 24.10 2.49
C ASP A 58 -13.27 22.82 1.61
N PRO A 59 -14.38 22.41 0.95
CA PRO A 59 -14.40 21.19 0.16
C PRO A 59 -13.57 21.27 -1.12
N GLU A 60 -13.49 22.45 -1.75
CA GLU A 60 -12.76 22.65 -3.00
C GLU A 60 -11.26 22.56 -2.75
N LYS A 61 -10.78 23.26 -1.72
CA LYS A 61 -9.38 23.19 -1.29
C LYS A 61 -8.98 21.76 -0.91
N ALA A 62 -9.84 21.05 -0.17
CA ALA A 62 -9.59 19.66 0.20
C ALA A 62 -9.54 18.73 -1.03
N ALA A 63 -10.45 18.91 -1.99
CA ALA A 63 -10.47 18.14 -3.23
C ALA A 63 -9.19 18.34 -4.04
N LEU A 64 -8.77 19.60 -4.24
CA LEU A 64 -7.57 19.96 -4.99
C LEU A 64 -6.30 19.43 -4.32
N GLN A 65 -6.20 19.56 -2.99
CA GLN A 65 -5.09 19.01 -2.22
C GLN A 65 -5.01 17.48 -2.39
N ALA A 66 -6.13 16.78 -2.24
CA ALA A 66 -6.15 15.33 -2.40
C ALA A 66 -5.87 14.87 -3.84
N ALA A 67 -6.37 15.58 -4.84
CA ALA A 67 -6.06 15.32 -6.24
C ALA A 67 -4.55 15.49 -6.52
N PHE A 68 -3.95 16.58 -6.02
CA PHE A 68 -2.51 16.82 -6.17
C PHE A 68 -1.67 15.74 -5.49
N GLY A 69 -1.99 15.38 -4.24
CA GLY A 69 -1.32 14.29 -3.53
C GLY A 69 -1.47 12.95 -4.27
N GLY A 70 -2.67 12.66 -4.75
CA GLY A 70 -2.96 11.50 -5.58
C GLY A 70 -2.17 11.43 -6.88
N TYR A 71 -1.98 12.57 -7.53
CA TYR A 71 -1.17 12.67 -8.76
C TYR A 71 0.31 12.43 -8.49
N LEU A 72 0.86 12.99 -7.40
CA LEU A 72 2.24 12.71 -6.97
C LEU A 72 2.46 11.22 -6.69
N MET A 73 1.53 10.57 -6.00
CA MET A 73 1.55 9.12 -5.81
C MET A 73 1.56 8.38 -7.13
N HIS A 74 0.66 8.75 -8.05
CA HIS A 74 0.58 8.13 -9.37
C HIS A 74 1.90 8.23 -10.14
N GLN A 75 2.57 9.39 -10.14
CA GLN A 75 3.89 9.53 -10.74
C GLN A 75 4.94 8.66 -10.06
N GLY A 76 4.92 8.58 -8.73
CA GLY A 76 5.80 7.69 -7.97
C GLY A 76 5.59 6.21 -8.32
N PHE A 77 4.34 5.77 -8.48
CA PHE A 77 4.03 4.39 -8.92
C PHE A 77 4.48 4.09 -10.35
N LYS A 78 4.46 5.07 -11.26
CA LYS A 78 5.03 4.89 -12.62
C LYS A 78 6.55 4.71 -12.60
N MET A 79 7.22 5.17 -11.54
CA MET A 79 8.66 4.99 -11.34
C MET A 79 9.00 3.63 -10.72
N ALA A 80 8.23 3.19 -9.72
CA ALA A 80 8.55 2.03 -8.87
C ALA A 80 8.94 0.73 -9.63
N PRO A 81 8.22 0.29 -10.69
CA PRO A 81 8.57 -0.93 -11.44
C PRO A 81 9.97 -0.89 -12.07
N LYS A 82 10.46 0.31 -12.41
CA LYS A 82 11.76 0.51 -13.08
C LYS A 82 12.92 0.54 -12.08
N MET A 83 12.65 0.53 -10.77
CA MET A 83 13.67 0.77 -9.75
C MET A 83 14.67 -0.39 -9.58
N GLN A 84 14.36 -1.55 -10.15
CA GLN A 84 15.33 -2.65 -10.27
C GLN A 84 16.50 -2.30 -11.20
N GLU A 85 16.25 -1.51 -12.24
CA GLU A 85 17.23 -1.13 -13.27
C GLU A 85 17.81 0.28 -13.06
N GLN A 86 17.28 1.04 -12.10
CA GLN A 86 17.63 2.44 -11.85
C GLN A 86 18.43 2.61 -10.54
N SER A 87 19.15 3.73 -10.41
CA SER A 87 19.96 4.00 -9.21
C SER A 87 19.14 4.04 -7.91
N ALA A 88 19.81 3.83 -6.77
CA ALA A 88 19.21 3.98 -5.43
C ALA A 88 18.58 5.37 -5.24
N ALA A 89 19.22 6.44 -5.73
CA ALA A 89 18.67 7.79 -5.66
C ALA A 89 17.30 7.91 -6.35
N LYS A 90 17.10 7.20 -7.48
CA LYS A 90 15.80 7.16 -8.16
C LYS A 90 14.76 6.36 -7.38
N ALA A 91 15.16 5.29 -6.71
CA ALA A 91 14.27 4.53 -5.83
C ALA A 91 13.79 5.37 -4.64
N TRP A 92 14.70 6.06 -3.97
CA TRP A 92 14.36 7.01 -2.91
C TRP A 92 13.50 8.18 -3.42
N GLN A 93 13.77 8.70 -4.61
CA GLN A 93 12.91 9.71 -5.24
C GLN A 93 11.47 9.20 -5.39
N ALA A 94 11.29 8.00 -5.95
CA ALA A 94 9.96 7.40 -6.11
C ALA A 94 9.26 7.22 -4.76
N LYS A 95 9.98 6.67 -3.76
CA LYS A 95 9.45 6.47 -2.40
C LYS A 95 9.02 7.78 -1.74
N CYS A 96 9.84 8.83 -1.83
CA CYS A 96 9.52 10.16 -1.29
C CYS A 96 8.30 10.77 -1.99
N MET A 97 8.20 10.65 -3.33
CA MET A 97 7.05 11.16 -4.08
C MET A 97 5.75 10.47 -3.66
N VAL A 98 5.78 9.15 -3.49
CA VAL A 98 4.63 8.38 -3.04
C VAL A 98 4.23 8.78 -1.62
N ASN A 99 5.17 8.77 -0.67
CA ASN A 99 4.89 9.08 0.73
C ASN A 99 4.45 10.53 0.93
N LEU A 100 5.05 11.48 0.20
CA LEU A 100 4.62 12.87 0.18
C LEU A 100 3.22 13.01 -0.42
N GLY A 101 2.97 12.38 -1.56
CA GLY A 101 1.66 12.41 -2.21
C GLY A 101 0.55 11.82 -1.32
N ALA A 102 0.83 10.68 -0.67
CA ALA A 102 -0.06 10.06 0.30
C ALA A 102 -0.30 10.99 1.50
N SER A 103 0.76 11.56 2.07
CA SER A 103 0.66 12.51 3.18
C SER A 103 -0.18 13.73 2.85
N ILE A 104 -0.02 14.30 1.65
CA ILE A 104 -0.81 15.42 1.15
C ILE A 104 -2.29 15.02 1.02
N ALA A 105 -2.55 13.86 0.41
CA ALA A 105 -3.91 13.39 0.18
C ALA A 105 -4.65 13.01 1.46
N GLU A 106 -3.99 12.32 2.39
CA GLU A 106 -4.57 11.96 3.69
C GLU A 106 -4.87 13.21 4.52
N SER A 107 -3.98 14.20 4.49
CA SER A 107 -4.12 15.44 5.25
C SER A 107 -5.07 16.46 4.58
N ALA A 108 -5.73 16.11 3.49
CA ALA A 108 -6.61 17.03 2.77
C ALA A 108 -7.81 17.49 3.62
N GLY A 109 -7.96 18.81 3.73
CA GLY A 109 -8.97 19.45 4.59
C GLY A 109 -8.65 19.34 6.09
N LYS A 110 -7.37 19.12 6.44
CA LYS A 110 -6.87 18.99 7.82
C LYS A 110 -5.45 19.56 7.90
N GLU A 111 -4.92 19.59 9.12
CA GLU A 111 -3.51 19.87 9.37
C GLU A 111 -2.60 18.85 8.65
N PHE A 112 -1.58 19.37 7.96
CA PHE A 112 -0.64 18.53 7.22
C PHE A 112 0.23 17.70 8.16
N VAL A 113 0.35 16.41 7.86
CA VAL A 113 1.27 15.53 8.54
C VAL A 113 2.01 14.68 7.51
N PHE A 114 3.32 14.90 7.40
CA PHE A 114 4.17 14.06 6.58
C PHE A 114 4.43 12.74 7.28
N ARG A 115 4.31 11.64 6.53
CA ARG A 115 4.58 10.29 7.01
C ARG A 115 5.33 9.53 5.94
N MET A 116 6.31 8.76 6.38
CA MET A 116 7.10 7.92 5.50
C MET A 116 7.50 6.65 6.24
N ASP A 117 7.20 5.50 5.64
CA ASP A 117 7.77 4.24 6.08
C ASP A 117 9.26 4.20 5.68
N ILE A 118 10.11 3.64 6.53
CA ILE A 118 11.51 3.35 6.21
C ILE A 118 11.88 1.94 6.72
N GLY A 119 11.05 0.96 6.38
CA GLY A 119 11.16 -0.41 6.88
C GLY A 119 10.46 -0.56 8.24
N PRO A 120 11.16 -0.89 9.34
CA PRO A 120 10.49 -1.22 10.61
C PRO A 120 9.92 0.01 11.33
N VAL A 121 10.29 1.21 10.88
CA VAL A 121 9.92 2.46 11.51
C VAL A 121 9.31 3.44 10.51
N TRP A 122 8.52 4.35 11.07
CA TRP A 122 7.83 5.44 10.41
C TRP A 122 8.47 6.75 10.85
N LEU A 123 8.84 7.57 9.88
CA LEU A 123 9.10 8.99 10.09
C LEU A 123 7.77 9.73 10.01
N ILE A 124 7.46 10.53 11.05
CA ILE A 124 6.27 11.35 11.12
C ILE A 124 6.72 12.78 11.41
N ALA A 125 6.46 13.71 10.49
CA ALA A 125 6.68 15.14 10.70
C ALA A 125 5.35 15.89 10.79
N LYS A 126 5.16 16.60 11.90
CA LYS A 126 3.95 17.37 12.21
C LYS A 126 4.35 18.61 13.03
N ASN A 127 3.88 19.79 12.62
CA ASN A 127 4.02 21.04 13.39
C ASN A 127 5.45 21.40 13.79
N GLY A 128 6.43 21.10 12.92
CA GLY A 128 7.85 21.32 13.18
C GLY A 128 8.52 20.19 13.98
N ASP A 129 7.75 19.26 14.57
CA ASP A 129 8.29 18.09 15.24
C ASP A 129 8.48 16.93 14.26
N VAL A 130 9.59 16.20 14.42
CA VAL A 130 9.86 14.95 13.70
C VAL A 130 9.97 13.81 14.72
N LYS A 131 9.15 12.78 14.55
CA LYS A 131 9.15 11.57 15.38
C LYS A 131 9.46 10.35 14.53
N ILE A 132 10.27 9.43 15.04
CA ILE A 132 10.50 8.11 14.45
C ILE A 132 9.81 7.09 15.36
N ARG A 133 8.91 6.28 14.80
CA ARG A 133 8.12 5.32 15.57
C ARG A 133 8.11 3.95 14.90
N PRO A 134 8.29 2.84 15.63
CA PRO A 134 8.06 1.52 15.07
C PRO A 134 6.60 1.34 14.64
N GLY A 135 6.38 0.69 13.50
CA GLY A 135 5.05 0.25 13.08
C GLY A 135 4.77 -1.16 13.61
N LEU A 136 3.55 -1.42 14.08
CA LEU A 136 3.21 -2.68 14.72
C LEU A 136 3.47 -3.87 13.78
N ASN A 137 2.88 -3.85 12.60
CA ASN A 137 3.08 -4.84 11.56
C ASN A 137 4.42 -4.67 10.83
N SER A 138 4.88 -3.43 10.69
CA SER A 138 6.24 -3.11 10.19
C SER A 138 7.33 -3.86 10.97
N VAL A 139 7.13 -4.17 12.25
CA VAL A 139 8.08 -4.93 13.09
C VAL A 139 7.76 -6.42 13.13
N ILE A 140 6.47 -6.80 13.19
CA ILE A 140 6.06 -8.21 13.31
C ILE A 140 6.41 -9.00 12.04
N ALA A 141 6.11 -8.48 10.83
CA ALA A 141 6.37 -9.25 9.62
C ALA A 141 7.85 -9.56 9.39
N PRO A 142 8.80 -8.62 9.54
CA PRO A 142 10.23 -8.93 9.48
C PRO A 142 10.64 -10.05 10.44
N ALA A 143 10.12 -10.02 11.67
CA ALA A 143 10.41 -11.04 12.67
C ALA A 143 9.90 -12.41 12.21
N ILE A 144 8.70 -12.48 11.64
CA ILE A 144 8.16 -13.73 11.07
C ILE A 144 9.01 -14.18 9.88
N HIS A 145 9.38 -13.28 8.97
CA HIS A 145 10.26 -13.59 7.83
C HIS A 145 11.59 -14.22 8.28
N LEU A 146 12.21 -13.67 9.32
CA LEU A 146 13.43 -14.23 9.92
C LEU A 146 13.19 -15.60 10.57
N LEU A 147 12.08 -15.78 11.29
CA LEU A 147 11.72 -17.06 11.91
C LEU A 147 11.43 -18.16 10.89
N GLU A 148 10.91 -17.79 9.72
CA GLU A 148 10.68 -18.68 8.58
C GLU A 148 11.96 -18.99 7.79
N GLY A 149 13.12 -18.51 8.23
CA GLY A 149 14.42 -18.80 7.61
C GLY A 149 14.81 -17.85 6.47
N SER A 150 14.07 -16.75 6.27
CA SER A 150 14.47 -15.72 5.30
C SER A 150 15.72 -15.01 5.79
N THR A 151 16.56 -14.57 4.85
CA THR A 151 17.77 -13.78 5.16
C THR A 151 17.57 -12.32 4.75
N LEU A 152 18.02 -11.38 5.56
CA LEU A 152 17.88 -9.96 5.23
C LEU A 152 18.84 -9.56 4.09
N ASP A 153 18.31 -8.88 3.08
CA ASP A 153 19.07 -8.26 2.00
C ASP A 153 19.36 -6.80 2.32
N PHE A 154 20.47 -6.54 3.00
CA PHE A 154 20.84 -5.18 3.40
C PHE A 154 21.04 -4.23 2.20
N GLU A 155 21.62 -4.71 1.10
CA GLU A 155 21.89 -3.89 -0.07
C GLU A 155 20.59 -3.37 -0.69
N ARG A 156 19.64 -4.28 -0.94
CA ARG A 156 18.32 -3.91 -1.46
C ARG A 156 17.54 -3.10 -0.42
N SER A 157 17.66 -3.43 0.85
CA SER A 157 16.95 -2.70 1.91
C SER A 157 17.34 -1.22 1.94
N LEU A 158 18.64 -0.93 1.88
CA LEU A 158 19.17 0.43 1.83
C LEU A 158 18.83 1.15 0.52
N ARG A 159 18.90 0.41 -0.61
CA ARG A 159 18.56 0.95 -1.94
C ARG A 159 17.12 1.44 -2.01
N TYR A 160 16.20 0.70 -1.42
CA TYR A 160 14.76 0.94 -1.54
C TYR A 160 14.14 1.63 -0.32
N GLY A 161 14.89 1.77 0.78
CA GLY A 161 14.39 2.39 2.01
C GLY A 161 13.26 1.60 2.66
N THR A 162 13.30 0.27 2.56
CA THR A 162 12.34 -0.68 3.16
C THR A 162 13.05 -1.99 3.43
N MET A 163 12.50 -2.94 4.17
CA MET A 163 13.20 -4.20 4.42
C MET A 163 13.04 -5.17 3.25
N ALA A 164 14.15 -5.61 2.68
CA ALA A 164 14.19 -6.60 1.62
C ALA A 164 14.69 -7.92 2.20
N PHE A 165 14.01 -9.03 1.90
CA PHE A 165 14.40 -10.38 2.33
C PHE A 165 14.72 -11.27 1.12
N LYS A 166 15.72 -12.14 1.26
CA LYS A 166 16.03 -13.23 0.32
C LYS A 166 15.48 -14.54 0.87
N ARG A 167 14.78 -15.28 0.03
CA ARG A 167 14.36 -16.66 0.28
C ARG A 167 14.88 -17.62 -0.78
N SER A 168 14.96 -18.90 -0.41
CA SER A 168 15.08 -20.01 -1.35
C SER A 168 13.89 -20.03 -2.31
N SER A 169 14.16 -20.34 -3.57
CA SER A 169 13.10 -20.57 -4.57
C SER A 169 12.96 -22.07 -4.81
N ASP A 170 11.73 -22.53 -4.98
CA ASP A 170 11.45 -23.83 -5.55
C ASP A 170 11.95 -23.92 -7.01
N LYS A 171 12.01 -25.13 -7.55
CA LYS A 171 12.56 -25.39 -8.90
C LYS A 171 11.78 -24.69 -10.02
N ASP A 172 10.53 -24.32 -9.77
CA ASP A 172 9.67 -23.56 -10.68
C ASP A 172 9.81 -22.03 -10.51
N GLY A 173 10.68 -21.58 -9.60
CA GLY A 173 10.94 -20.17 -9.32
C GLY A 173 9.98 -19.55 -8.29
N THR A 174 9.04 -20.32 -7.74
CA THR A 174 8.15 -19.84 -6.67
C THR A 174 8.89 -19.71 -5.34
N LEU A 175 8.46 -18.77 -4.50
CA LEU A 175 9.01 -18.60 -3.14
C LEU A 175 8.31 -19.60 -2.20
N ASP A 176 9.11 -20.32 -1.42
CA ASP A 176 8.66 -21.43 -0.56
C ASP A 176 7.56 -21.05 0.48
N GLY A 177 6.61 -21.99 0.66
CA GLY A 177 5.84 -22.35 1.87
C GLY A 177 4.91 -21.35 2.58
N SER A 178 5.21 -20.06 2.62
CA SER A 178 4.46 -19.06 3.42
C SER A 178 4.31 -17.72 2.70
N SER A 179 4.27 -17.78 1.37
CA SER A 179 4.30 -16.65 0.42
C SER A 179 3.19 -15.61 0.63
N ALA A 180 2.17 -15.90 1.44
CA ALA A 180 1.13 -14.95 1.83
C ALA A 180 1.67 -13.76 2.65
N LEU A 181 2.78 -13.92 3.38
CA LEU A 181 3.43 -12.84 4.14
C LEU A 181 4.38 -11.96 3.31
N ALA A 182 4.78 -12.42 2.11
CA ALA A 182 5.60 -11.64 1.18
C ALA A 182 4.84 -10.43 0.66
N TYR A 183 3.53 -10.60 0.43
CA TYR A 183 2.61 -9.53 0.09
C TYR A 183 2.10 -8.79 1.31
N SER A 184 2.13 -9.42 2.50
CA SER A 184 1.35 -9.02 3.68
C SER A 184 1.79 -7.74 4.40
N ASN A 185 2.74 -6.94 3.88
CA ASN A 185 3.04 -5.65 4.50
C ASN A 185 3.74 -4.67 3.58
N ALA A 186 3.27 -3.42 3.61
CA ALA A 186 3.86 -2.29 2.90
C ALA A 186 5.32 -1.95 3.31
N ASN A 187 5.91 -2.68 4.27
CA ASN A 187 7.18 -2.34 4.91
C ASN A 187 8.27 -3.39 4.68
N THR A 188 7.94 -4.47 3.96
CA THR A 188 8.86 -5.53 3.62
C THR A 188 8.58 -6.04 2.22
N PHE A 189 9.60 -6.43 1.48
CA PHE A 189 9.40 -7.26 0.30
C PHE A 189 10.38 -8.42 0.26
N THR A 190 9.98 -9.49 -0.43
CA THR A 190 10.79 -10.70 -0.58
C THR A 190 11.17 -10.89 -2.03
N THR A 191 12.41 -11.28 -2.28
CA THR A 191 12.89 -11.66 -3.62
C THR A 191 13.62 -12.98 -3.57
N ASN A 192 13.80 -13.60 -4.74
CA ASN A 192 14.77 -14.68 -4.88
C ASN A 192 16.21 -14.15 -4.71
N GLY A 193 17.19 -15.07 -4.68
CA GLY A 193 18.61 -14.72 -4.49
C GLY A 193 19.15 -13.70 -5.52
N THR A 194 18.61 -13.68 -6.75
CA THR A 194 19.03 -12.76 -7.82
C THR A 194 18.30 -11.42 -7.81
N GLY A 195 17.24 -11.27 -6.99
CA GLY A 195 16.45 -10.04 -6.90
C GLY A 195 15.48 -9.85 -8.06
N ALA A 196 15.15 -10.93 -8.79
CA ALA A 196 14.09 -10.86 -9.78
C ALA A 196 12.79 -10.42 -9.09
N HIS A 197 11.97 -9.64 -9.81
CA HIS A 197 10.70 -9.09 -9.32
C HIS A 197 10.80 -8.01 -8.22
N ALA A 198 12.01 -7.59 -7.79
CA ALA A 198 12.17 -6.53 -6.78
C ALA A 198 11.41 -5.25 -7.13
N GLY A 199 11.41 -4.83 -8.41
CA GLY A 199 10.68 -3.64 -8.85
C GLY A 199 9.16 -3.78 -8.76
N HIS A 200 8.63 -4.99 -8.97
CA HIS A 200 7.20 -5.30 -8.82
C HIS A 200 6.82 -5.29 -7.33
N GLU A 201 7.58 -6.00 -6.51
CA GLU A 201 7.34 -6.09 -5.07
C GLU A 201 7.47 -4.73 -4.36
N LEU A 202 8.34 -3.85 -4.88
CA LEU A 202 8.50 -2.49 -4.36
C LEU A 202 7.21 -1.67 -4.47
N VAL A 203 6.39 -1.93 -5.49
CA VAL A 203 5.10 -1.23 -5.66
C VAL A 203 4.20 -1.52 -4.45
N HIS A 204 4.18 -2.77 -4.00
CA HIS A 204 3.38 -3.20 -2.85
C HIS A 204 3.80 -2.47 -1.57
N THR A 205 5.11 -2.21 -1.43
CA THR A 205 5.64 -1.41 -0.30
C THR A 205 5.25 0.06 -0.38
N PHE A 206 5.14 0.61 -1.59
CA PHE A 206 4.83 2.02 -1.80
C PHE A 206 3.32 2.30 -1.69
N GLN A 207 2.45 1.29 -1.70
CA GLN A 207 1.00 1.50 -1.76
C GLN A 207 0.29 1.91 -0.47
N TYR A 208 1.05 2.30 0.55
CA TYR A 208 0.47 2.61 1.85
C TYR A 208 -0.37 3.90 1.83
N ARG A 209 -1.70 3.73 1.87
CA ARG A 209 -2.67 4.76 2.28
C ARG A 209 -3.48 4.27 3.47
N ARG A 210 -3.25 4.90 4.62
CA ARG A 210 -3.83 4.57 5.92
C ARG A 210 -5.24 5.09 6.08
N ASP A 211 -5.59 6.22 5.46
CA ASP A 211 -6.94 6.77 5.56
C ASP A 211 -7.98 5.90 4.85
N ALA A 212 -7.60 5.28 3.72
CA ALA A 212 -8.47 4.33 3.01
C ALA A 212 -8.78 3.08 3.86
N MET A 213 -7.86 2.73 4.76
CA MET A 213 -7.96 1.55 5.63
C MET A 213 -8.27 1.92 7.09
N TYR A 214 -8.58 3.20 7.38
CA TYR A 214 -8.83 3.71 8.73
C TYR A 214 -9.83 2.90 9.58
N PRO A 215 -10.95 2.35 9.05
CA PRO A 215 -11.86 1.58 9.89
C PRO A 215 -11.32 0.19 10.27
N LEU A 216 -10.18 -0.25 9.75
CA LEU A 216 -9.60 -1.58 9.95
C LEU A 216 -8.39 -1.58 10.90
N ARG A 217 -8.21 -0.57 11.76
CA ARG A 217 -7.13 -0.51 12.76
C ARG A 217 -7.44 -1.39 13.99
N VAL A 218 -6.43 -1.89 14.69
CA VAL A 218 -6.63 -2.71 15.91
C VAL A 218 -7.45 -1.95 16.94
N GLY A 219 -7.16 -0.66 17.15
CA GLY A 219 -7.91 0.17 18.10
C GLY A 219 -9.39 0.35 17.77
N SER A 220 -9.80 0.10 16.52
CA SER A 220 -11.22 0.07 16.15
C SER A 220 -11.95 -1.20 16.64
N PHE A 221 -11.20 -2.27 16.91
CA PHE A 221 -11.72 -3.55 17.41
C PHE A 221 -11.49 -3.74 18.91
N ILE A 222 -10.40 -3.19 19.45
CA ILE A 222 -10.00 -3.32 20.86
C ILE A 222 -9.99 -1.94 21.52
N LYS A 223 -10.98 -1.69 22.37
CA LYS A 223 -11.10 -0.43 23.11
C LYS A 223 -9.86 -0.19 24.00
N GLY A 224 -9.31 1.02 23.98
CA GLY A 224 -8.13 1.41 24.75
C GLY A 224 -6.80 0.99 24.13
N PHE A 225 -6.81 0.25 23.01
CA PHE A 225 -5.56 -0.16 22.36
C PHE A 225 -4.87 1.01 21.65
N ASP A 226 -5.63 1.94 21.05
CA ASP A 226 -5.08 3.18 20.49
C ASP A 226 -4.39 4.03 21.57
N GLU A 227 -4.91 4.03 22.80
CA GLU A 227 -4.33 4.74 23.94
C GLU A 227 -3.04 4.05 24.42
N TYR A 228 -3.01 2.72 24.38
CA TYR A 228 -1.83 1.92 24.73
C TYR A 228 -0.69 2.05 23.71
N LEU A 229 -0.99 1.96 22.41
CA LEU A 229 -0.01 2.23 21.34
C LEU A 229 0.43 3.69 21.39
N GLY A 230 -0.53 4.58 21.64
CA GLY A 230 -0.34 5.99 21.92
C GLY A 230 0.66 6.67 20.98
N ASP A 231 1.63 7.34 21.57
CA ASP A 231 2.70 8.04 20.86
C ASP A 231 3.92 7.17 20.54
N ARG A 232 3.90 5.88 20.94
CA ARG A 232 5.05 4.97 20.87
C ARG A 232 5.09 4.15 19.59
N TRP A 233 3.92 3.74 19.09
CA TRP A 233 3.80 2.85 17.94
C TRP A 233 2.87 3.45 16.89
N VAL A 234 3.09 3.07 15.63
CA VAL A 234 2.13 3.30 14.54
C VAL A 234 1.29 2.04 14.35
N ASP A 235 -0.03 2.17 14.46
CA ASP A 235 -0.96 1.13 14.04
C ASP A 235 -1.07 1.13 12.50
N ASP A 236 -0.44 0.14 11.88
CA ASP A 236 -0.46 -0.17 10.45
C ASP A 236 -1.17 -1.50 10.14
N THR A 237 -1.95 -2.06 11.07
CA THR A 237 -2.54 -3.40 10.91
C THR A 237 -3.66 -3.48 9.90
N ALA A 238 -4.24 -2.32 9.60
CA ALA A 238 -5.34 -2.19 8.67
C ALA A 238 -5.02 -2.75 7.28
N TRP A 239 -3.75 -2.70 6.89
CA TRP A 239 -3.27 -3.28 5.65
C TRP A 239 -3.40 -4.82 5.68
N SER A 240 -2.90 -5.48 6.74
CA SER A 240 -2.90 -6.95 6.80
C SER A 240 -4.32 -7.52 6.94
N ILE A 241 -5.20 -6.77 7.60
CA ILE A 241 -6.63 -7.10 7.64
C ILE A 241 -7.25 -6.97 6.25
N ASN A 242 -6.98 -5.88 5.53
CA ASN A 242 -7.48 -5.70 4.17
C ASN A 242 -6.97 -6.79 3.22
N TRP A 243 -5.68 -7.13 3.30
CA TRP A 243 -5.10 -8.24 2.54
C TRP A 243 -5.76 -9.58 2.90
N GLY A 244 -5.90 -9.89 4.18
CA GLY A 244 -6.57 -11.12 4.63
C GLY A 244 -8.03 -11.22 4.15
N LEU A 245 -8.74 -10.09 4.09
CA LEU A 245 -10.10 -10.03 3.53
C LEU A 245 -10.10 -10.26 2.01
N GLN A 246 -9.13 -9.71 1.30
CA GLN A 246 -8.92 -10.00 -0.11
C GLN A 246 -8.63 -11.49 -0.31
N CYS A 247 -7.67 -12.07 0.43
CA CYS A 247 -7.37 -13.51 0.49
C CYS A 247 -8.63 -14.37 0.59
N ALA A 248 -9.45 -14.09 1.60
CA ALA A 248 -10.69 -14.81 1.83
C ALA A 248 -11.69 -14.66 0.68
N TRP A 249 -11.77 -13.49 0.05
CA TRP A 249 -12.63 -13.26 -1.11
C TRP A 249 -12.15 -14.03 -2.36
N ALA A 250 -10.85 -14.10 -2.66
CA ALA A 250 -10.40 -14.93 -3.80
C ALA A 250 -10.68 -16.40 -3.56
N ASP A 251 -10.42 -16.90 -2.35
CA ASP A 251 -10.74 -18.27 -1.97
C ASP A 251 -12.22 -18.58 -2.19
N ALA A 252 -13.10 -17.68 -1.72
CA ALA A 252 -14.55 -17.84 -1.86
C ALA A 252 -15.04 -17.74 -3.32
N THR A 253 -14.27 -17.09 -4.20
CA THR A 253 -14.66 -16.85 -5.60
C THR A 253 -13.87 -17.66 -6.62
N GLY A 254 -12.97 -18.54 -6.16
CA GLY A 254 -12.07 -19.32 -7.01
C GLY A 254 -11.14 -18.44 -7.88
N ARG A 255 -10.82 -17.23 -7.42
CA ARG A 255 -9.91 -16.29 -8.10
C ARG A 255 -8.47 -16.50 -7.61
N SER A 256 -7.49 -15.94 -8.32
CA SER A 256 -6.11 -15.96 -7.85
C SER A 256 -5.98 -15.13 -6.56
N LYS A 257 -5.07 -15.56 -5.67
CA LYS A 257 -4.60 -14.81 -4.51
C LYS A 257 -3.48 -13.84 -4.84
N ASP A 258 -3.08 -13.80 -6.11
CA ASP A 258 -2.45 -12.64 -6.69
C ASP A 258 -3.54 -11.58 -6.79
N PHE A 259 -3.83 -10.96 -5.64
CA PHE A 259 -4.76 -9.86 -5.60
C PHE A 259 -4.12 -8.77 -6.43
N ASP A 260 -4.67 -8.56 -7.62
CA ASP A 260 -4.33 -7.49 -8.52
C ASP A 260 -4.24 -6.19 -7.72
N ILE A 261 -3.04 -5.90 -7.28
CA ILE A 261 -2.59 -4.54 -7.24
C ILE A 261 -2.57 -4.13 -8.73
N PRO A 262 -3.21 -3.00 -9.10
CA PRO A 262 -3.51 -2.49 -10.45
C PRO A 262 -2.47 -2.55 -11.60
N MET A 263 -1.33 -3.24 -11.47
CA MET A 263 -0.18 -3.17 -12.39
C MET A 263 0.28 -4.53 -12.93
N GLU A 264 -0.48 -5.60 -12.68
CA GLU A 264 -0.05 -6.98 -12.98
C GLU A 264 0.12 -7.33 -14.47
N LYS A 265 -0.45 -6.57 -15.42
CA LYS A 265 -0.15 -6.88 -16.83
C LYS A 265 1.30 -6.56 -17.23
N GLU A 266 1.90 -5.47 -16.75
CA GLU A 266 3.25 -5.12 -17.22
C GLU A 266 4.34 -6.00 -16.61
N ALA A 267 4.16 -6.48 -15.37
CA ALA A 267 5.09 -7.41 -14.74
C ALA A 267 5.10 -8.78 -15.44
N TYR A 268 3.94 -9.31 -15.82
CA TYR A 268 3.83 -10.54 -16.62
C TYR A 268 4.19 -10.34 -18.10
N TYR A 269 4.12 -9.14 -18.66
CA TYR A 269 4.66 -8.92 -20.02
C TYR A 269 6.20 -8.90 -20.06
N LEU A 270 6.88 -8.65 -18.94
CA LEU A 270 8.31 -8.93 -18.80
C LEU A 270 8.60 -10.45 -18.68
N GLU A 271 7.60 -11.26 -18.33
CA GLU A 271 7.65 -12.74 -18.38
C GLU A 271 7.69 -13.27 -19.82
N LYS A 272 7.30 -12.50 -20.85
CA LYS A 272 7.54 -12.91 -22.25
C LYS A 272 9.04 -13.12 -22.55
N ARG A 273 9.94 -12.50 -21.78
CA ARG A 273 11.39 -12.74 -21.86
C ARG A 273 11.80 -14.09 -21.28
N TYR A 274 10.95 -14.72 -20.46
CA TYR A 274 11.19 -16.01 -19.79
C TYR A 274 10.35 -17.17 -20.35
N ARG A 275 9.59 -16.93 -21.43
CA ARG A 275 8.86 -18.00 -22.15
C ARG A 275 9.72 -18.85 -23.08
N GLU A 276 11.00 -18.54 -23.23
CA GLU A 276 11.96 -19.45 -23.88
C GLU A 276 12.93 -19.97 -22.83
N PRO A 277 12.72 -21.17 -22.27
CA PRO A 277 13.77 -21.86 -21.53
C PRO A 277 14.87 -22.39 -22.45
N TRP A 278 14.68 -22.34 -23.77
CA TRP A 278 15.62 -22.85 -24.77
C TRP A 278 15.41 -22.15 -26.12
N ARG A 279 16.17 -21.08 -26.39
CA ARG A 279 16.82 -20.74 -27.67
C ARG A 279 18.01 -19.81 -27.42
#